data_AF-A0A2V9A008-F1
#
_entry.id   AF-A0A2V9A008-F1
#
_cell.length_a   1.000
_cell.length_b   1.000
_cell.length_c   1.000
_cell.angle_alpha   90.00
_cell.angle_beta   90.00
_cell.angle_gamma   90.00
#
_symmetry.space_group_name_H-M   'P 1'
#
loop_
_entity.id
_entity.type
_entity.pdbx_description
1 polymer ?
#
loop_
_entity_poly.entity_id
_entity_poly.type
_entity_poly.pdbx_seq_one_letter_code
_entity_poly.pdbx_strand_id
1 'polypeptide(L)'
;MYAQKFNVNVVIQGEAKPCPLEWLDQFCMRNFTNSADFDDTLPVAEGRIEASFRLTPERFAEGLAAWLTQRGKGQGDPVVVKVTTT
;
A
#
# COMPACT_ATOMS: atom_id res chain seq x y z
N MET A 1 15.22 -13.31 7.95
CA MET A 1 14.32 -12.21 7.60
C MET A 1 12.96 -12.58 8.16
N TYR A 2 12.42 -11.79 9.08
CA TYR A 2 11.04 -11.99 9.52
C TYR A 2 10.19 -10.93 8.83
N ALA A 3 9.16 -11.37 8.10
CA ALA A 3 8.28 -10.49 7.36
C ALA A 3 6.82 -10.82 7.69
N GLN A 4 6.07 -9.79 8.04
CA GLN A 4 4.61 -9.86 8.14
C GLN A 4 4.00 -9.78 6.75
N LYS A 5 2.90 -10.50 6.53
CA LYS A 5 2.19 -10.54 5.25
C LYS A 5 0.96 -9.66 5.34
N PHE A 6 0.85 -8.71 4.42
CA PHE A 6 -0.28 -7.81 4.33
C PHE A 6 -1.14 -8.14 3.11
N ASN A 7 -2.45 -8.17 3.33
CA ASN A 7 -3.44 -8.06 2.28
C ASN A 7 -3.87 -6.59 2.16
N VAL A 8 -3.78 -6.04 0.95
CA VAL A 8 -4.00 -4.62 0.65
C VAL A 8 -5.15 -4.48 -0.33
N ASN A 9 -6.21 -3.82 0.10
CA ASN A 9 -7.35 -3.48 -0.75
C ASN A 9 -7.48 -1.97 -0.86
N VAL A 10 -7.74 -1.49 -2.08
CA VAL A 10 -8.12 -0.10 -2.34
C VAL A 10 -9.64 -0.02 -2.43
N VAL A 11 -10.23 1.00 -1.84
CA VAL A 11 -11.64 1.33 -1.96
C VAL A 11 -11.74 2.62 -2.76
N ILE A 12 -12.32 2.54 -3.95
CA ILE A 12 -12.52 3.66 -4.87
C ILE A 12 -13.99 3.69 -5.21
N GLN A 13 -14.66 4.84 -5.00
CA GLN A 13 -16.10 5.00 -5.23
C GLN A 13 -16.97 3.93 -4.52
N GLY A 14 -16.53 3.48 -3.34
CA GLY A 14 -17.21 2.46 -2.55
C GLY A 14 -16.93 1.00 -2.95
N GLU A 15 -16.23 0.76 -4.07
CA GLU A 15 -15.85 -0.58 -4.50
C GLU A 15 -14.47 -0.96 -3.95
N ALA A 16 -14.41 -2.08 -3.21
CA ALA A 16 -13.17 -2.63 -2.68
C ALA A 16 -12.58 -3.63 -3.68
N LYS A 17 -11.33 -3.40 -4.07
CA LYS A 17 -10.58 -4.29 -4.96
C LYS A 17 -9.15 -4.50 -4.46
N PRO A 18 -8.51 -5.64 -4.78
CA PRO A 18 -7.10 -5.84 -4.47
C PRO A 18 -6.27 -4.71 -5.10
N CYS A 19 -5.29 -4.21 -4.37
CA CYS A 19 -4.41 -3.17 -4.89
C CYS A 19 -3.61 -3.70 -6.08
N PRO A 20 -3.65 -3.06 -7.27
CA PRO A 20 -2.86 -3.49 -8.42
C PRO A 20 -1.38 -3.61 -8.07
N LEU A 21 -0.73 -4.69 -8.54
CA LEU A 21 0.69 -4.95 -8.27
C LEU A 21 1.57 -3.79 -8.74
N GLU A 22 1.28 -3.22 -9.92
CA GLU A 22 1.99 -2.06 -10.45
C GLU A 22 2.00 -0.87 -9.47
N TRP A 23 0.89 -0.63 -8.76
CA TRP A 23 0.80 0.48 -7.81
C TRP A 23 1.62 0.20 -6.55
N LEU A 24 1.62 -1.06 -6.10
CA LEU A 24 2.45 -1.51 -4.99
C LEU A 24 3.94 -1.39 -5.34
N ASP A 25 4.34 -1.82 -6.54
CA ASP A 25 5.72 -1.68 -7.03
C ASP A 25 6.17 -0.22 -7.06
N GLN A 26 5.35 0.67 -7.62
CA GLN A 26 5.66 2.10 -7.68
C GLN A 26 5.77 2.74 -6.28
N PHE A 27 4.92 2.33 -5.34
CA PHE A 27 4.92 2.88 -3.98
C PHE A 27 6.10 2.36 -3.14
N CYS A 28 6.42 1.06 -3.25
CA CYS A 28 7.50 0.45 -2.47
C CYS A 28 8.90 0.82 -3.00
N MET A 29 8.97 1.47 -4.17
CA MET A 29 10.22 2.07 -4.66
C MET A 29 10.61 3.31 -3.85
N ARG A 30 11.80 3.23 -3.22
CA ARG A 30 12.45 4.22 -2.34
C ARG A 30 12.40 5.69 -2.77
N ASN A 31 12.29 5.98 -4.06
CA ASN A 31 12.30 7.35 -4.58
C ASN A 31 10.95 8.09 -4.42
N PHE A 32 9.89 7.42 -3.96
CA PHE A 32 8.55 8.02 -3.98
C PHE A 32 7.92 8.35 -2.62
N THR A 33 8.37 7.76 -1.52
CA THR A 33 7.74 7.96 -0.19
C THR A 33 8.52 8.90 0.73
N ASN A 34 9.80 9.15 0.44
CA ASN A 34 10.72 9.97 1.25
C ASN A 34 10.73 9.61 2.76
N SER A 35 10.31 8.38 3.08
CA SER A 35 10.18 7.84 4.43
C SER A 35 10.77 6.44 4.45
N ALA A 36 11.77 6.26 5.32
CA ALA A 36 12.47 4.99 5.49
C ALA A 36 11.56 3.88 6.05
N ASP A 37 10.36 4.21 6.55
CA ASP A 37 9.40 3.23 7.08
C ASP A 37 8.93 2.23 6.02
N PHE A 38 8.96 2.63 4.74
CA PHE A 38 8.54 1.80 3.61
C PHE A 38 9.69 1.08 2.89
N ASP A 39 10.95 1.34 3.27
CA ASP A 39 12.13 0.74 2.63
C ASP A 39 12.16 -0.79 2.77
N ASP A 40 11.60 -1.32 3.86
CA ASP A 40 11.52 -2.77 4.12
C ASP A 40 10.16 -3.33 3.70
N THR A 41 9.71 -3.03 2.48
CA THR A 41 8.49 -3.60 1.87
C THR A 41 8.79 -4.30 0.55
N LEU A 42 8.09 -5.40 0.30
CA LEU A 42 8.25 -6.23 -0.89
C LEU A 42 6.86 -6.60 -1.45
N PRO A 43 6.44 -6.02 -2.58
CA PRO A 43 5.28 -6.49 -3.31
C PRO A 43 5.48 -7.92 -3.81
N VAL A 44 4.51 -8.80 -3.57
CA VAL A 44 4.61 -10.22 -3.99
C VAL A 44 3.50 -10.62 -4.97
N ALA A 45 2.34 -9.97 -4.91
CA ALA A 45 1.24 -10.15 -5.85
C ALA A 45 0.25 -8.98 -5.74
N GLU A 46 -0.79 -8.98 -6.58
CA GLU A 46 -1.90 -8.05 -6.43
C GLU A 46 -2.52 -8.14 -5.04
N GLY A 47 -2.60 -6.99 -4.38
CA GLY A 47 -3.09 -6.85 -3.02
C GLY A 47 -2.25 -7.60 -1.98
N ARG A 48 -1.00 -7.99 -2.27
CA ARG A 48 -0.15 -8.72 -1.31
C ARG A 48 1.24 -8.13 -1.23
N ILE A 49 1.66 -7.84 0.00
CA ILE A 49 3.03 -7.40 0.28
C ILE A 49 3.59 -8.15 1.50
N GLU A 50 4.91 -8.25 1.53
CA GLU A 50 5.68 -8.60 2.72
C GLU A 50 6.33 -7.33 3.28
N ALA A 51 6.28 -7.13 4.59
CA ALA A 51 6.83 -5.94 5.26
C ALA A 51 7.60 -6.31 6.51
N SER A 52 8.56 -5.48 6.92
CA SER A 52 9.21 -5.63 8.23
C SER A 52 8.22 -5.48 9.38
N PHE A 53 8.50 -6.10 10.53
CA PHE A 53 7.69 -5.97 11.75
C PHE A 53 7.62 -4.54 12.34
N ARG A 54 8.40 -3.60 11.83
CA ARG A 54 8.38 -2.20 12.28
C ARG A 54 7.26 -1.40 11.63
N LEU A 55 6.79 -1.84 10.46
CA LEU A 55 5.75 -1.15 9.71
C LEU A 55 4.38 -1.69 10.09
N THR A 56 3.50 -0.87 10.64
CA THR A 56 2.14 -1.34 10.97
C THR A 56 1.24 -1.36 9.72
N PRO A 57 0.23 -2.25 9.67
CA PRO A 57 -0.79 -2.24 8.61
C PRO A 57 -1.43 -0.87 8.43
N GLU A 58 -1.74 -0.17 9.52
CA GLU A 58 -2.36 1.16 9.52
C GLU A 58 -1.44 2.18 8.88
N ARG A 59 -0.14 2.18 9.24
CA ARG A 59 0.83 3.11 8.68
C ARG A 59 1.04 2.88 7.18
N PHE A 60 1.06 1.62 6.75
CA PHE A 60 1.11 1.28 5.33
C PHE A 60 -0.16 1.77 4.60
N ALA A 61 -1.34 1.55 5.18
CA ALA A 61 -2.61 2.01 4.62
C ALA A 61 -2.63 3.52 4.41
N GLU A 62 -2.27 4.30 5.44
CA GLU A 62 -2.22 5.76 5.39
C GLU A 62 -1.26 6.27 4.31
N GLY A 63 -0.04 5.73 4.25
CA GLY A 63 0.96 6.12 3.28
C GLY A 63 0.52 5.84 1.85
N LEU A 64 0.01 4.64 1.59
CA LEU A 64 -0.45 4.25 0.26
C LEU A 64 -1.69 5.06 -0.18
N ALA A 65 -2.64 5.30 0.73
CA ALA A 65 -3.84 6.09 0.45
C ALA A 65 -3.50 7.53 0.05
N ALA A 66 -2.62 8.18 0.82
CA ALA A 66 -2.15 9.53 0.53
C ALA A 66 -1.44 9.59 -0.82
N TRP A 67 -0.54 8.64 -1.09
CA TRP A 67 0.20 8.57 -2.35
C TRP A 67 -0.71 8.35 -3.56
N LEU A 68 -1.65 7.40 -3.49
CA LEU A 68 -2.61 7.12 -4.57
C LEU A 68 -3.51 8.32 -4.85
N THR A 69 -3.95 9.02 -3.81
CA THR A 69 -4.77 10.23 -3.93
C THR A 69 -3.99 11.35 -4.61
N GLN A 70 -2.73 11.59 -4.21
CA GLN A 70 -1.86 12.57 -4.87
C GLN A 70 -1.58 12.23 -6.34
N ARG A 71 -1.55 10.94 -6.69
CA ARG A 71 -1.41 10.44 -8.06
C ARG A 71 -2.70 10.45 -8.88
N GLY A 72 -3.82 10.89 -8.32
CA GLY A 72 -5.12 10.95 -9.00
C GLY A 72 -5.72 9.58 -9.30
N LYS A 73 -5.31 8.51 -8.60
CA LYS A 73 -5.78 7.14 -8.85
C LYS A 73 -7.21 6.88 -8.37
N GLY A 74 -7.81 7.81 -7.63
CA GLY A 74 -9.16 7.70 -7.08
C GLY A 74 -10.28 8.25 -7.98
N GLN A 75 -10.01 8.52 -9.26
CA GLN A 75 -11.02 9.02 -10.22
C GLN A 75 -11.74 10.31 -9.78
N GLY A 76 -11.03 11.20 -9.09
CA GLY A 76 -11.58 12.45 -8.54
C GLY A 76 -11.95 12.38 -7.06
N ASP A 77 -12.03 11.18 -6.49
CA ASP A 77 -12.27 10.96 -5.07
C ASP A 77 -10.99 10.56 -4.30
N PRO A 78 -10.95 10.76 -2.97
CA PRO A 78 -9.89 10.21 -2.13
C PRO A 78 -9.87 8.68 -2.19
N VAL A 79 -8.67 8.10 -2.33
CA VAL A 79 -8.50 6.64 -2.27
C VAL A 79 -8.38 6.22 -0.81
N VAL A 80 -9.21 5.27 -0.40
CA VAL A 80 -9.10 4.63 0.92
C VAL A 80 -8.35 3.31 0.75
N VAL A 81 -7.40 3.02 1.63
CA VAL A 81 -6.68 1.74 1.64
C VAL A 81 -7.02 1.00 2.91
N LYS A 82 -7.30 -0.30 2.78
CA LYS A 82 -7.53 -1.21 3.89
C LYS A 82 -6.45 -2.29 3.87
N VAL A 83 -5.77 -2.46 4.99
CA VAL A 83 -4.68 -3.42 5.14
C VAL A 83 -5.01 -4.38 6.28
N THR A 84 -4.85 -5.68 6.05
CA THR A 84 -5.00 -6.71 7.08
C THR A 84 -3.80 -7.64 7.06
N THR A 85 -3.41 -8.14 8.24
CA THR A 85 -2.35 -9.13 8.38
C THR A 85 -2.93 -10.54 8.16
N THR A 86 -2.18 -11.42 7.50
CA THR A 86 -2.55 -12.85 7.29
C THR A 86 -1.66 -13.78 8.08
#